data_AF-A6G6I3-F1
#
_entry.id   AF-A6G6I3-F1
#
_cell.length_a   1.000
_cell.length_b   1.000
_cell.length_c   1.000
_cell.angle_alpha   90.00
_cell.angle_beta   90.00
_cell.angle_gamma   90.00
#
_symmetry.space_group_name_H-M   'P 1'
#
loop_
_entity.id
_entity.type
_entity.pdbx_description
1 polymer ?
#
loop_
_entity_poly.entity_id
_entity_poly.type
_entity_poly.pdbx_seq_one_letter_code
_entity_poly.pdbx_strand_id
1 'polypeptide(L)'
;MDTSTLSRSPRAAFALFPAFLALLACEPRENPYEVEYKGTPDLHKVDNTASEEDLAKMREAAGHPTESDIAKENAAMFEKGAREYIKTRLPEYRDLVETMRGYLGDIEKKAPKWKDDKAFGKFNEGYRKKFKDFRETYNKLTGNGIEGGNTQADISAAFRDLEQLNMDIGPGIADNEALPEAIKRINERLDKISASLDEIEKDDTLETNPDYKPPKKKK
;
A
#
# COMPACT_ATOMS: atom_id res chain seq x y z
N MET A 1 -48.57 22.92 30.37
CA MET A 1 -48.58 23.51 31.72
C MET A 1 -49.79 22.94 32.42
N ASP A 2 -49.60 21.97 33.31
CA ASP A 2 -50.61 21.64 34.31
C ASP A 2 -49.90 21.12 35.55
N THR A 3 -50.24 21.76 36.66
CA THR A 3 -49.61 21.65 37.97
C THR A 3 -50.43 20.73 38.86
N SER A 4 -49.71 19.94 39.66
CA SER A 4 -49.98 19.62 41.07
C SER A 4 -51.30 18.94 41.47
N THR A 5 -51.18 17.80 42.18
CA THR A 5 -51.81 17.64 43.50
C THR A 5 -51.09 16.60 44.37
N LEU A 6 -50.65 17.06 45.54
CA LEU A 6 -50.26 16.30 46.73
C LEU A 6 -51.42 15.43 47.25
N SER A 7 -51.09 14.29 47.89
CA SER A 7 -51.89 13.74 48.98
C SER A 7 -51.00 13.23 50.13
N ARG A 8 -51.51 13.42 51.35
CA ARG A 8 -50.85 13.37 52.66
C ARG A 8 -50.66 11.92 53.19
N SER A 9 -49.48 11.68 53.79
CA SER A 9 -49.14 11.18 55.16
C SER A 9 -50.28 10.69 56.10
N PRO A 10 -50.04 10.04 57.28
CA PRO A 10 -48.87 9.32 57.86
C PRO A 10 -49.27 7.93 58.43
N ARG A 11 -48.30 7.12 58.90
CA ARG A 11 -48.41 6.43 60.22
C ARG A 11 -47.09 5.76 60.62
N ALA A 12 -46.65 6.17 61.81
CA ALA A 12 -45.52 5.64 62.55
C ALA A 12 -45.80 4.22 63.07
N ALA A 13 -44.75 3.41 63.13
CA ALA A 13 -44.60 2.38 64.13
C ALA A 13 -43.10 2.27 64.46
N PHE A 14 -42.74 2.91 65.58
CA PHE A 14 -41.52 2.64 66.32
C PHE A 14 -41.50 1.17 66.74
N ALA A 15 -40.44 0.45 66.41
CA ALA A 15 -40.06 -0.78 67.09
C ALA A 15 -38.56 -0.71 67.39
N LEU A 16 -38.26 -0.37 68.64
CA LEU A 16 -36.99 -0.60 69.31
C LEU A 16 -36.68 -2.10 69.31
N PHE A 17 -35.54 -2.51 68.75
CA PHE A 17 -34.85 -3.74 69.16
C PHE A 17 -33.33 -3.52 69.11
N PRO A 18 -32.56 -4.15 70.02
CA PRO A 18 -31.30 -3.66 70.53
C PRO A 18 -30.10 -4.06 69.69
N ALA A 19 -29.02 -3.31 69.92
CA ALA A 19 -27.68 -3.58 69.42
C ALA A 19 -27.23 -5.02 69.69
N PHE A 20 -26.92 -5.74 68.61
CA PHE A 20 -25.95 -6.83 68.64
C PHE A 20 -24.72 -6.37 67.85
N LEU A 21 -23.68 -5.95 68.58
CA LEU A 21 -22.33 -5.89 68.04
C LEU A 21 -21.87 -7.32 67.78
N ALA A 22 -21.86 -7.73 66.52
CA ALA A 22 -21.04 -8.85 66.06
C ALA A 22 -19.83 -8.24 65.33
N LEU A 23 -18.69 -8.20 66.02
CA LEU A 23 -17.37 -8.09 65.43
C LEU A 23 -17.14 -9.33 64.56
N LEU A 24 -17.49 -9.25 63.27
CA LEU A 24 -16.92 -10.14 62.26
C LEU A 24 -15.76 -9.40 61.64
N ALA A 25 -14.57 -9.96 61.87
CA ALA A 25 -13.31 -9.55 61.29
C ALA A 25 -13.48 -9.32 59.79
N CYS A 26 -12.98 -8.18 59.33
CA CYS A 26 -12.79 -7.88 57.92
C CYS A 26 -11.64 -8.77 57.44
N GLU A 27 -11.91 -10.03 57.08
CA GLU A 27 -10.98 -10.81 56.29
C GLU A 27 -10.92 -10.15 54.90
N PRO A 28 -9.74 -9.69 54.43
CA PRO A 28 -9.61 -9.23 53.06
C PRO A 28 -9.91 -10.42 52.14
N ARG A 29 -10.99 -10.32 51.35
CA ARG A 29 -11.21 -11.22 50.22
C ARG A 29 -10.00 -11.12 49.31
N GLU A 30 -9.23 -12.19 49.18
CA GLU A 30 -8.18 -12.32 48.16
C GLU A 30 -8.78 -11.97 46.80
N ASN A 31 -8.12 -11.05 46.09
CA ASN A 31 -8.50 -10.69 44.74
C ASN A 31 -7.99 -11.80 43.80
N PRO A 32 -8.86 -12.61 43.16
CA PRO A 32 -8.42 -13.69 42.28
C PRO A 32 -7.76 -13.18 40.98
N TYR A 33 -7.66 -11.86 40.81
CA TYR A 33 -7.03 -11.18 39.68
C TYR A 33 -5.81 -10.36 40.08
N GLU A 34 -5.24 -10.58 41.28
CA GLU A 34 -3.99 -9.95 41.65
C GLU A 34 -2.86 -10.52 40.78
N VAL A 35 -2.54 -9.79 39.71
CA VAL A 35 -1.42 -10.10 38.85
C VAL A 35 -0.16 -9.71 39.62
N GLU A 36 0.67 -10.69 39.99
CA GLU A 36 2.03 -10.40 40.46
C GLU A 36 2.75 -9.63 39.36
N TYR A 37 2.81 -8.31 39.50
CA TYR A 37 3.60 -7.48 38.62
C TYR A 37 5.07 -7.74 38.97
N LYS A 38 5.67 -8.71 38.28
CA LYS A 38 7.13 -8.81 38.21
C LYS A 38 7.59 -7.48 37.64
N GLY A 39 8.08 -6.60 38.53
CA GLY A 39 8.42 -5.23 38.20
C GLY A 39 9.16 -5.15 36.87
N THR A 40 8.79 -4.16 36.05
CA THR A 40 9.55 -3.85 34.84
C THR A 40 11.04 -3.79 35.21
N PRO A 41 11.93 -4.55 34.55
CA PRO A 41 13.34 -4.52 34.84
C PRO A 41 13.83 -3.07 34.91
N ASP A 42 14.53 -2.72 35.98
CA ASP A 42 15.11 -1.40 36.13
C ASP A 42 16.18 -1.21 35.04
N LEU A 43 15.84 -0.46 33.99
CA LEU A 43 16.69 -0.24 32.83
C LEU A 43 18.04 0.41 33.21
N HIS A 44 18.13 1.04 34.38
CA HIS A 44 19.38 1.61 34.90
C HIS A 44 20.32 0.58 35.55
N LYS A 45 19.88 -0.68 35.68
CA LYS A 45 20.67 -1.81 36.23
C LYS A 45 21.03 -2.86 35.18
N VAL A 46 20.66 -2.64 33.91
CA VAL A 46 21.07 -3.51 32.81
C VAL A 46 22.54 -3.24 32.51
N ASP A 47 23.39 -4.26 32.66
CA ASP A 47 24.80 -4.18 32.29
C ASP A 47 24.93 -4.10 30.76
N ASN A 48 25.14 -2.89 30.25
CA ASN A 48 25.19 -2.57 28.82
C ASN A 48 26.56 -2.86 28.18
N THR A 49 27.35 -3.77 28.76
CA THR A 49 28.69 -4.13 28.27
C THR A 49 28.70 -5.30 27.29
N ALA A 50 27.55 -5.93 27.04
CA ALA A 50 27.40 -6.98 26.04
C ALA A 50 27.69 -6.43 24.62
N SER A 51 28.48 -7.18 23.85
CA SER A 51 28.73 -6.84 22.45
C SER A 51 27.43 -6.97 21.62
N GLU A 52 27.38 -6.34 20.44
CA GLU A 52 26.23 -6.49 19.53
C GLU A 52 25.95 -7.96 19.19
N GLU A 53 27.00 -8.77 19.08
CA GLU A 53 26.91 -10.21 18.82
C GLU A 53 26.32 -10.97 20.02
N ASP A 54 26.71 -10.61 21.25
CA ASP A 54 26.17 -11.23 22.47
C ASP A 54 24.69 -10.85 22.68
N LEU A 55 24.34 -9.59 22.39
CA LEU A 55 22.94 -9.14 22.42
C LEU A 55 22.09 -9.86 21.35
N ALA A 56 22.62 -10.09 20.15
CA ALA A 56 21.92 -10.85 19.12
C ALA A 56 21.67 -12.31 19.56
N LYS A 57 22.68 -12.97 20.12
CA LYS A 57 22.55 -14.34 20.67
C LYS A 57 21.56 -14.41 21.84
N MET A 58 21.56 -13.40 22.72
CA MET A 58 20.58 -13.34 23.82
C MET A 58 19.15 -13.12 23.31
N ARG A 59 18.97 -12.29 22.27
CA ARG A 59 17.66 -12.11 21.61
C ARG A 59 17.17 -13.41 20.97
N GLU A 60 18.04 -14.09 20.24
CA GLU A 60 17.74 -15.38 19.62
C GLU A 60 17.40 -16.45 20.67
N ALA A 61 18.19 -16.55 21.75
CA ALA A 61 17.94 -17.48 22.85
C ALA A 61 16.64 -17.18 23.63
N ALA A 62 16.22 -15.92 23.65
CA ALA A 62 14.93 -15.49 24.22
C ALA A 62 13.74 -15.68 23.26
N GLY A 63 13.97 -16.21 22.06
CA GLY A 63 12.93 -16.43 21.05
C GLY A 63 12.45 -15.14 20.37
N HIS A 64 13.20 -14.04 20.45
CA HIS A 64 12.90 -12.83 19.71
C HIS A 64 13.28 -12.99 18.23
N PRO A 65 12.47 -12.46 17.28
CA PRO A 65 12.80 -12.49 15.86
C PRO A 65 14.16 -11.83 15.60
N THR A 66 14.94 -12.39 14.67
CA THR A 66 16.18 -11.75 14.26
C THR A 66 15.88 -10.49 13.45
N GLU A 67 16.86 -9.60 13.30
CA GLU A 67 16.73 -8.45 12.40
C GLU A 67 16.39 -8.88 10.96
N SER A 68 16.94 -10.01 10.51
CA SER A 68 16.62 -10.57 9.20
C SER A 68 15.16 -11.00 9.09
N ASP A 69 14.61 -11.61 10.14
CA ASP A 69 13.21 -12.05 10.16
C ASP A 69 12.26 -10.85 10.17
N ILE A 70 12.57 -9.82 10.97
CA ILE A 70 11.82 -8.56 11.01
C ILE A 70 11.86 -7.88 9.64
N ALA A 71 13.02 -7.81 8.99
CA ALA A 71 13.15 -7.21 7.66
C ALA A 71 12.33 -7.95 6.60
N LYS A 72 12.31 -9.28 6.65
CA LYS A 72 11.49 -10.11 5.73
C LYS A 72 10.00 -9.93 5.99
N GLU A 73 9.57 -9.94 7.25
CA GLU A 73 8.16 -9.72 7.61
C GLU A 73 7.70 -8.33 7.17
N ASN A 74 8.50 -7.30 7.45
CA ASN A 74 8.22 -5.95 6.99
C ASN A 74 8.12 -5.88 5.46
N ALA A 75 9.07 -6.47 4.73
CA ALA A 75 9.03 -6.50 3.27
C ALA A 75 7.77 -7.20 2.73
N ALA A 76 7.36 -8.31 3.35
CA ALA A 76 6.13 -9.02 2.99
C ALA A 76 4.88 -8.17 3.26
N MET A 77 4.83 -7.46 4.38
CA MET A 77 3.73 -6.55 4.71
C MET A 77 3.65 -5.35 3.74
N PHE A 78 4.79 -4.75 3.39
CA PHE A 78 4.86 -3.70 2.38
C PHE A 78 4.41 -4.19 1.00
N GLU A 79 4.87 -5.37 0.57
CA GLU A 79 4.47 -5.94 -0.72
C GLU A 79 2.98 -6.31 -0.73
N LYS A 80 2.44 -6.82 0.38
CA LYS A 80 1.00 -7.07 0.50
C LYS A 80 0.21 -5.77 0.32
N GLY A 81 0.53 -4.72 1.08
CA GLY A 81 -0.16 -3.43 0.96
C GLY A 81 -0.05 -2.81 -0.43
N ALA A 82 1.10 -2.98 -1.09
CA ALA A 82 1.30 -2.59 -2.48
C ALA A 82 0.40 -3.35 -3.46
N ARG A 83 0.27 -4.68 -3.30
CA ARG A 83 -0.61 -5.50 -4.14
C ARG A 83 -2.09 -5.18 -3.89
N GLU A 84 -2.49 -4.87 -2.66
CA GLU A 84 -3.83 -4.38 -2.31
C GLU A 84 -4.14 -3.01 -2.95
N TYR A 85 -3.16 -2.11 -2.96
CA TYR A 85 -3.25 -0.82 -3.65
C TYR A 85 -3.54 -1.00 -5.15
N ILE A 86 -2.81 -1.93 -5.78
CA ILE A 86 -2.98 -2.27 -7.19
C ILE A 86 -4.32 -2.96 -7.43
N LYS A 87 -4.71 -3.96 -6.62
CA LYS A 87 -5.98 -4.68 -6.76
C LYS A 87 -7.19 -3.75 -6.70
N THR A 88 -7.15 -2.78 -5.79
CA THR A 88 -8.15 -1.71 -5.67
C THR A 88 -8.31 -0.90 -6.98
N ARG A 89 -7.22 -0.76 -7.76
CA ARG A 89 -7.10 0.09 -8.97
C ARG A 89 -6.82 -0.74 -10.22
N LEU A 90 -7.18 -2.02 -10.19
CA LEU A 90 -6.78 -2.97 -11.22
C LEU A 90 -7.19 -2.52 -12.64
N PRO A 91 -8.41 -1.99 -12.86
CA PRO A 91 -8.79 -1.48 -14.17
C PRO A 91 -7.89 -0.33 -14.67
N GLU A 92 -7.47 0.58 -13.80
CA GLU A 92 -6.56 1.68 -14.16
C GLU A 92 -5.15 1.19 -14.51
N TYR A 93 -4.63 0.20 -13.78
CA TYR A 93 -3.33 -0.40 -14.11
C TYR A 93 -3.37 -1.18 -15.42
N ARG A 94 -4.47 -1.89 -15.72
CA ARG A 94 -4.66 -2.52 -17.04
C ARG A 94 -4.73 -1.48 -18.15
N ASP A 95 -5.48 -0.39 -17.95
CA ASP A 95 -5.57 0.73 -18.91
C ASP A 95 -4.21 1.39 -19.15
N LEU A 96 -3.38 1.50 -18.12
CA LEU A 96 -2.01 1.99 -18.20
C LEU A 96 -1.15 1.10 -19.12
N VAL A 97 -1.17 -0.22 -18.89
CA VAL A 97 -0.44 -1.20 -19.72
C VAL A 97 -0.90 -1.15 -21.18
N GLU A 98 -2.20 -1.15 -21.42
CA GLU A 98 -2.77 -1.05 -22.77
C GLU A 98 -2.40 0.26 -23.46
N THR A 99 -2.39 1.37 -22.71
CA THR A 99 -1.99 2.67 -23.26
C THR A 99 -0.51 2.68 -23.67
N MET A 100 0.38 2.07 -22.88
CA MET A 100 1.79 1.91 -23.25
C MET A 100 1.95 1.07 -24.52
N ARG A 101 1.23 -0.06 -24.64
CA ARG A 101 1.21 -0.85 -25.88
C ARG A 101 0.69 -0.04 -27.08
N GLY A 102 -0.34 0.76 -26.85
CA GLY A 102 -0.88 1.68 -27.85
C GLY A 102 0.17 2.63 -28.40
N TYR A 103 1.01 3.21 -27.53
CA TYR A 103 2.12 4.07 -27.96
C TYR A 103 3.17 3.32 -28.79
N LEU A 104 3.57 2.12 -28.37
CA LEU A 104 4.53 1.30 -29.11
C LEU A 104 3.99 0.94 -30.51
N GLY A 105 2.75 0.49 -30.59
CA GLY A 105 2.11 0.15 -31.87
C GLY A 105 1.91 1.36 -32.77
N ASP A 106 1.66 2.54 -32.20
CA ASP A 106 1.60 3.80 -32.95
C ASP A 106 2.96 4.17 -33.53
N ILE A 107 4.04 4.03 -32.75
CA ILE A 107 5.41 4.26 -33.21
C ILE A 107 5.75 3.29 -34.34
N GLU A 108 5.57 1.99 -34.13
CA GLU A 108 5.87 0.94 -35.11
C GLU A 108 5.16 1.18 -36.45
N LYS A 109 3.86 1.49 -36.42
CA LYS A 109 3.03 1.68 -37.62
C LYS A 109 3.32 3.00 -38.36
N LYS A 110 3.73 4.04 -37.63
CA LYS A 110 3.87 5.39 -38.21
C LYS A 110 5.32 5.75 -38.52
N ALA A 111 6.30 5.16 -37.85
CA ALA A 111 7.72 5.40 -38.07
C ALA A 111 8.14 5.34 -39.55
N PRO A 112 7.68 4.38 -40.38
CA PRO A 112 8.06 4.33 -41.80
C PRO A 112 7.66 5.57 -42.60
N LYS A 113 6.70 6.36 -42.10
CA LYS A 113 6.20 7.59 -42.75
C LYS A 113 7.00 8.83 -42.36
N TRP A 114 7.82 8.76 -41.31
CA TRP A 114 8.60 9.89 -40.81
C TRP A 114 9.94 10.00 -41.56
N LYS A 115 9.90 10.21 -42.88
CA LYS A 115 11.14 10.26 -43.69
C LYS A 115 11.91 11.58 -43.56
N ASP A 116 11.24 12.64 -43.14
CA ASP A 116 11.80 13.98 -42.94
C ASP A 116 11.17 14.69 -41.73
N ASP A 117 11.73 15.83 -41.35
CA ASP A 117 11.27 16.65 -40.22
C ASP A 117 9.82 17.09 -40.36
N LYS A 118 9.35 17.35 -41.59
CA LYS A 118 7.98 17.79 -41.85
C LYS A 118 6.99 16.66 -41.60
N ALA A 119 7.32 15.44 -42.03
CA ALA A 119 6.51 14.26 -41.82
C ALA A 119 6.48 13.86 -40.34
N PHE A 120 7.64 13.89 -39.66
CA PHE A 120 7.72 13.64 -38.23
C PHE A 120 6.97 14.71 -37.42
N GLY A 121 7.16 16.00 -37.76
CA GLY A 121 6.51 17.12 -37.07
C GLY A 121 4.99 17.01 -37.01
N LYS A 122 4.35 16.60 -38.12
CA LYS A 122 2.89 16.37 -38.17
C LYS A 122 2.41 15.29 -37.19
N PHE A 123 3.18 14.24 -37.00
CA PHE A 123 2.89 13.22 -36.00
C PHE A 123 3.12 13.77 -34.59
N ASN A 124 4.28 14.42 -34.40
CA ASN A 124 4.81 14.81 -33.10
C ASN A 124 3.95 15.88 -32.40
N GLU A 125 3.30 16.78 -33.16
CA GLU A 125 2.44 17.85 -32.64
C GLU A 125 1.31 17.32 -31.74
N GLY A 126 0.55 16.32 -32.22
CA GLY A 126 -0.50 15.68 -31.42
C GLY A 126 0.04 14.64 -30.43
N TYR A 127 1.12 13.95 -30.80
CA TYR A 127 1.71 12.88 -30.00
C TYR A 127 2.25 13.38 -28.66
N ARG A 128 3.05 14.46 -28.64
CA ARG A 128 3.64 15.00 -27.41
C ARG A 128 2.61 15.39 -26.36
N LYS A 129 1.51 15.99 -26.80
CA LYS A 129 0.41 16.36 -25.91
C LYS A 129 -0.21 15.12 -25.27
N LYS A 130 -0.56 14.12 -26.08
CA LYS A 130 -1.10 12.85 -25.58
C LYS A 130 -0.15 12.19 -24.59
N PHE A 131 1.14 12.11 -24.93
CA PHE A 131 2.15 11.49 -24.07
C PHE A 131 2.32 12.25 -22.74
N LYS A 132 2.23 13.59 -22.77
CA LYS A 132 2.22 14.40 -21.54
C LYS A 132 1.00 14.10 -20.66
N ASP A 133 -0.19 14.05 -21.25
CA ASP A 133 -1.43 13.74 -20.52
C ASP A 133 -1.39 12.32 -19.92
N PHE A 134 -0.79 11.37 -20.65
CA PHE A 134 -0.51 10.03 -20.17
C PHE A 134 0.47 10.02 -19.00
N ARG A 135 1.60 10.74 -19.09
CA ARG A 135 2.57 10.88 -17.98
C ARG A 135 1.91 11.42 -16.72
N GLU A 136 1.02 12.42 -16.84
CA GLU A 136 0.28 12.94 -15.69
C GLU A 136 -0.65 11.90 -15.08
N THR A 137 -1.29 11.07 -15.90
CA THR A 137 -2.15 9.97 -15.45
C THR A 137 -1.32 8.90 -14.74
N TYR A 138 -0.20 8.50 -15.34
CA TYR A 138 0.78 7.59 -14.75
C TYR A 138 1.25 8.09 -13.37
N ASN A 139 1.69 9.35 -13.27
CA ASN A 139 2.18 9.93 -12.02
C ASN A 139 1.10 9.96 -10.93
N LYS A 140 -0.15 10.28 -11.29
CA LYS A 140 -1.27 10.28 -10.33
C LYS A 140 -1.59 8.87 -9.85
N LEU A 141 -1.66 7.91 -10.77
CA LEU A 141 -1.98 6.52 -10.44
C LEU A 141 -0.92 5.90 -9.51
N THR A 142 0.36 6.19 -9.78
CA THR A 142 1.52 5.63 -9.07
C THR A 142 1.91 6.41 -7.81
N GLY A 143 1.20 7.49 -7.46
CA GLY A 143 1.61 8.37 -6.36
C GLY A 143 3.01 8.97 -6.57
N ASN A 144 3.36 9.30 -7.82
CA ASN A 144 4.71 9.70 -8.23
C ASN A 144 5.78 8.63 -7.97
N GLY A 145 5.42 7.35 -8.09
CA GLY A 145 6.32 6.23 -7.88
C GLY A 145 6.54 5.83 -6.41
N ILE A 146 5.75 6.37 -5.49
CA ILE A 146 5.85 6.05 -4.05
C ILE A 146 5.10 4.75 -3.70
N GLU A 147 4.05 4.42 -4.46
CA GLU A 147 3.15 3.30 -4.16
C GLU A 147 3.59 1.97 -4.82
N GLY A 148 2.95 0.85 -4.47
CA GLY A 148 2.79 -0.28 -5.41
C GLY A 148 3.92 -1.32 -5.57
N GLY A 149 4.95 -1.33 -4.72
CA GLY A 149 5.82 -2.51 -4.54
C GLY A 149 6.50 -3.02 -5.83
N ASN A 150 6.73 -4.33 -5.93
CA ASN A 150 7.47 -4.92 -7.05
C ASN A 150 6.77 -4.72 -8.41
N THR A 151 5.45 -4.92 -8.47
CA THR A 151 4.70 -4.75 -9.73
C THR A 151 4.77 -3.30 -10.23
N GLN A 152 4.73 -2.32 -9.33
CA GLN A 152 4.91 -0.92 -9.71
C GLN A 152 6.35 -0.58 -10.10
N ALA A 153 7.35 -1.23 -9.52
CA ALA A 153 8.73 -1.09 -9.96
C ALA A 153 8.89 -1.54 -11.42
N ASP A 154 8.28 -2.66 -11.80
CA ASP A 154 8.28 -3.14 -13.18
C ASP A 154 7.54 -2.20 -14.14
N ILE A 155 6.37 -1.70 -13.74
CA ILE A 155 5.64 -0.67 -14.49
C ILE A 155 6.51 0.58 -14.68
N SER A 156 7.20 1.04 -13.63
CA SER A 156 8.08 2.20 -13.69
C SER A 156 9.25 1.98 -14.63
N ALA A 157 9.81 0.77 -14.67
CA ALA A 157 10.85 0.41 -15.63
C ALA A 157 10.33 0.45 -17.08
N ALA A 158 9.14 -0.11 -17.34
CA ALA A 158 8.52 -0.07 -18.68
C ALA A 158 8.22 1.36 -19.12
N PHE A 159 7.71 2.19 -18.21
CA PHE A 159 7.45 3.60 -18.47
C PHE A 159 8.73 4.36 -18.82
N ARG A 160 9.82 4.17 -18.07
CA ARG A 160 11.13 4.78 -18.37
C ARG A 160 11.69 4.33 -19.71
N ASP A 161 11.59 3.05 -20.04
CA ASP A 161 12.01 2.54 -21.35
C ASP A 161 11.21 3.19 -22.50
N LEU A 162 9.90 3.39 -22.30
CA LEU A 162 9.03 4.10 -23.25
C LEU A 162 9.38 5.59 -23.35
N GLU A 163 9.70 6.26 -22.24
CA GLU A 163 10.18 7.64 -22.25
C GLU A 163 11.49 7.78 -23.02
N GLN A 164 12.43 6.86 -22.80
CA GLN A 164 13.70 6.83 -23.53
C GLN A 164 13.47 6.67 -25.03
N LEU A 165 12.65 5.68 -25.43
CA LEU A 165 12.27 5.49 -26.83
C LEU A 165 11.68 6.79 -27.42
N ASN A 166 10.84 7.50 -26.67
CA ASN A 166 10.24 8.75 -27.11
C ASN A 166 11.21 9.93 -27.27
N MET A 167 12.35 9.89 -26.58
CA MET A 167 13.43 10.85 -26.80
C MET A 167 14.25 10.51 -28.05
N ASP A 168 14.31 9.22 -28.40
CA ASP A 168 15.14 8.70 -29.49
C ASP A 168 14.41 8.66 -30.85
N ILE A 169 13.07 8.71 -30.88
CA ILE A 169 12.34 8.75 -32.14
C ILE A 169 12.52 10.07 -32.90
N GLY A 170 12.65 9.97 -34.22
CA GLY A 170 12.78 11.09 -35.13
C GLY A 170 12.64 10.69 -36.59
N PRO A 171 12.96 11.58 -37.53
CA PRO A 171 12.98 11.25 -38.94
C PRO A 171 13.93 10.08 -39.24
N GLY A 172 13.50 9.14 -40.08
CA GLY A 172 14.30 7.98 -40.50
C GLY A 172 14.41 6.86 -39.46
N ILE A 173 13.79 6.98 -38.27
CA ILE A 173 13.95 5.99 -37.19
C ILE A 173 13.54 4.56 -37.58
N ALA A 174 12.64 4.40 -38.57
CA ALA A 174 12.24 3.09 -39.09
C ALA A 174 13.39 2.31 -39.75
N ASP A 175 14.42 3.00 -40.21
CA ASP A 175 15.58 2.38 -40.86
C ASP A 175 16.67 2.02 -39.82
N ASN A 176 16.45 2.32 -38.53
CA ASN A 176 17.34 1.97 -37.42
C ASN A 176 16.96 0.59 -36.83
N GLU A 177 17.91 -0.34 -36.88
CA GLU A 177 17.75 -1.72 -36.37
C GLU A 177 17.45 -1.79 -34.86
N ALA A 178 17.79 -0.75 -34.09
CA ALA A 178 17.51 -0.70 -32.66
C ALA A 178 16.02 -0.46 -32.33
N LEU A 179 15.23 0.11 -33.26
CA LEU A 179 13.82 0.40 -33.03
C LEU A 179 12.99 -0.87 -32.75
N PRO A 180 13.01 -1.91 -33.59
CA PRO A 180 12.25 -3.14 -33.33
C PRO A 180 12.68 -3.84 -32.04
N GLU A 181 13.98 -3.87 -31.72
CA GLU A 181 14.48 -4.46 -30.46
C GLU A 181 14.03 -3.66 -29.22
N ALA A 182 13.99 -2.33 -29.31
CA ALA A 182 13.45 -1.49 -28.24
C ALA A 182 11.96 -1.76 -28.01
N ILE A 183 11.16 -1.80 -29.08
CA ILE A 183 9.73 -2.10 -29.00
C ILE A 183 9.49 -3.49 -28.42
N LYS A 184 10.23 -4.50 -28.88
CA LYS A 184 10.14 -5.88 -28.39
C LYS A 184 10.44 -5.97 -26.89
N ARG A 185 11.56 -5.40 -26.44
CA ARG A 185 11.96 -5.40 -25.02
C ARG A 185 10.88 -4.76 -24.14
N ILE A 186 10.30 -3.64 -24.56
CA ILE A 186 9.24 -2.98 -23.79
C ILE A 186 7.99 -3.87 -23.74
N ASN A 187 7.58 -4.45 -24.87
CA ASN A 187 6.43 -5.37 -24.92
C ASN A 187 6.62 -6.60 -24.00
N GLU A 188 7.80 -7.22 -24.00
CA GLU A 188 8.10 -8.36 -23.11
C GLU A 188 7.99 -7.97 -21.63
N ARG A 189 8.37 -6.74 -21.27
CA ARG A 189 8.18 -6.22 -19.91
C ARG A 189 6.69 -5.99 -19.60
N LEU A 190 5.93 -5.46 -20.56
CA LEU A 190 4.47 -5.27 -20.42
C LEU A 190 3.73 -6.62 -20.30
N ASP A 191 4.23 -7.68 -20.93
CA ASP A 191 3.69 -9.03 -20.79
C ASP A 191 3.88 -9.55 -19.36
N LYS A 192 5.08 -9.37 -18.78
CA LYS A 192 5.35 -9.72 -17.37
C LYS A 192 4.46 -8.95 -16.40
N ILE A 193 4.30 -7.65 -16.61
CA ILE A 193 3.40 -6.81 -15.80
C ILE A 193 1.96 -7.33 -15.91
N SER A 194 1.50 -7.68 -17.12
CA SER A 194 0.14 -8.20 -17.33
C SER A 194 -0.07 -9.50 -16.52
N ALA A 195 0.92 -10.39 -16.50
CA ALA A 195 0.87 -11.60 -15.68
C ALA A 195 0.80 -11.28 -14.18
N SER A 196 1.61 -10.33 -13.67
CA SER A 196 1.54 -9.90 -12.27
C SER A 196 0.18 -9.31 -11.90
N LEU A 197 -0.45 -8.55 -12.82
CA LEU A 197 -1.80 -8.02 -12.62
C LEU A 197 -2.85 -9.14 -12.55
N ASP A 198 -2.71 -10.19 -13.38
CA ASP A 198 -3.58 -11.37 -13.34
C ASP A 198 -3.41 -12.17 -12.03
N GLU A 199 -2.19 -12.25 -11.50
CA GLU A 199 -1.91 -12.87 -10.21
C GLU A 199 -2.53 -12.06 -9.05
N ILE A 200 -2.42 -10.73 -9.09
CA ILE A 200 -3.04 -9.84 -8.10
C ILE A 200 -4.57 -9.93 -8.14
N GLU A 201 -5.17 -10.03 -9.34
CA GLU A 201 -6.61 -10.18 -9.49
C GLU A 201 -7.14 -11.45 -8.81
N LYS A 202 -6.42 -12.57 -8.99
CA LYS A 202 -6.81 -13.90 -8.49
C LYS A 202 -6.44 -14.16 -7.04
N ASP A 203 -5.69 -13.26 -6.41
CA ASP A 203 -5.24 -13.44 -5.03
C ASP A 203 -6.33 -12.99 -4.04
N ASP A 204 -7.14 -13.95 -3.58
CA ASP A 204 -8.24 -13.72 -2.64
C ASP A 204 -7.78 -13.26 -1.24
N THR A 205 -6.48 -13.30 -0.92
CA THR A 205 -5.94 -12.84 0.37
C THR A 205 -5.73 -11.32 0.44
N LEU A 206 -5.84 -10.65 -0.72
CA LEU A 206 -5.68 -9.21 -0.84
C LEU A 206 -7.01 -8.48 -0.66
N GLU A 207 -7.01 -7.49 0.24
CA GLU A 207 -8.14 -6.62 0.48
C GLU A 207 -8.21 -5.48 -0.55
N THR A 208 -9.43 -5.05 -0.88
CA THR A 208 -9.68 -3.90 -1.77
C THR A 208 -10.32 -2.78 -0.99
N ASN A 209 -9.90 -1.53 -1.23
CA ASN A 209 -10.53 -0.38 -0.59
C ASN A 209 -11.94 -0.11 -1.18
N PRO A 210 -13.02 -0.29 -0.41
CA PRO A 210 -14.39 -0.11 -0.91
C PRO A 210 -14.76 1.37 -1.14
N ASP A 211 -14.04 2.30 -0.51
CA ASP A 211 -14.27 3.74 -0.65
C ASP A 211 -13.56 4.33 -1.88
N TYR A 212 -12.69 3.56 -2.54
CA TYR A 212 -12.01 4.00 -3.74
C TYR A 212 -13.00 4.24 -4.87
N LYS A 213 -12.93 5.44 -5.46
CA LYS A 213 -13.74 5.82 -6.62
C LYS A 213 -12.80 6.10 -7.79
N PRO A 214 -12.87 5.31 -8.88
CA PRO A 214 -12.02 5.53 -10.04
C PRO A 214 -12.27 6.93 -10.61
N PRO A 215 -11.22 7.65 -11.06
CA PRO A 215 -11.40 8.93 -11.71
C PRO A 215 -12.24 8.79 -12.98
N LYS A 216 -13.13 9.74 -13.25
CA LYS A 216 -13.95 9.74 -14.47
C LYS A 216 -13.02 9.82 -15.69
N LYS A 217 -13.05 8.81 -16.56
CA LYS A 217 -12.35 8.85 -17.85
C LYS A 217 -12.81 10.07 -18.64
N LYS A 218 -11.89 10.96 -18.99
CA LYS A 218 -12.17 12.05 -19.94
C LYS A 218 -12.33 11.40 -21.32
N LYS A 219 -13.51 11.57 -21.93
CA LYS A 219 -13.77 11.16 -23.32
C LYS A 219 -13.00 12.03 -24.30
#